data_AF-A0A843EE58-F1
#
_entry.id   AF-A0A843EE58-F1
#
_cell.length_a   1.000
_cell.length_b   1.000
_cell.length_c   1.000
_cell.angle_alpha   90.00
_cell.angle_beta   90.00
_cell.angle_gamma   90.00
#
_symmetry.space_group_name_H-M   'P 1'
#
loop_
_entity.id
_entity.type
_entity.pdbx_description
1 polymer ?
#
loop_
_entity_poly.entity_id
_entity_poly.type
_entity_poly.pdbx_seq_one_letter_code
_entity_poly.pdbx_strand_id
1 'polypeptide(L)'
;MAYRIPDDELLVDAIVSVLMRNKTVTSQREICQLVLEQLNRNADVPYRVSGERVRRLSLERGLVSLDIEYRETASDGLPETCPVCGKALDPITNSTLDGGTAVVMMKCRSCGYVASARSSIPSKYTFNMKARKVGDIHSLRMDRLYRAKEHVSIACDIIESLIDGHVLAHDAKATADRLREICDGKEDPGSIGNMIRAMEVDEGEPVWARPLASVKNVHRKDI
;
A
#
# COMPACT_ATOMS: atom_id res chain seq x y z
N MET A 1 -22.08 18.10 10.16
CA MET A 1 -20.70 17.78 10.57
C MET A 1 -19.85 17.69 9.32
N ALA A 2 -18.76 18.45 9.24
CA ALA A 2 -17.82 18.37 8.12
C ALA A 2 -17.02 17.07 8.23
N TYR A 3 -16.96 16.30 7.14
CA TYR A 3 -16.12 15.11 7.02
C TYR A 3 -15.31 15.22 5.75
N ARG A 4 -14.12 14.60 5.73
CA ARG A 4 -13.28 14.55 4.54
C ARG A 4 -13.33 13.17 3.91
N ILE A 5 -13.34 13.14 2.59
CA ILE A 5 -13.15 11.91 1.83
C ILE A 5 -11.64 11.81 1.55
N PRO A 6 -10.96 10.74 1.99
CA PRO A 6 -9.54 10.59 1.72
C PRO A 6 -9.32 10.32 0.23
N ASP A 7 -8.19 10.79 -0.27
CA ASP A 7 -7.71 10.43 -1.59
C ASP A 7 -7.30 8.94 -1.66
N ASP A 8 -7.25 8.39 -2.86
CA ASP A 8 -6.96 6.96 -3.07
C ASP A 8 -5.55 6.58 -2.61
N GLU A 9 -4.55 7.43 -2.82
CA GLU A 9 -3.17 7.15 -2.39
C GLU A 9 -3.06 7.09 -0.86
N LEU A 10 -3.61 8.11 -0.19
CA LEU A 10 -3.67 8.16 1.27
C LEU A 10 -4.40 6.93 1.86
N LEU A 11 -5.49 6.51 1.21
CA LEU A 11 -6.25 5.34 1.63
C LEU A 11 -5.44 4.05 1.45
N VAL A 12 -4.70 3.91 0.34
CA VAL A 12 -3.80 2.78 0.09
C VAL A 12 -2.72 2.69 1.17
N ASP A 13 -2.08 3.79 1.52
CA ASP A 13 -1.03 3.81 2.53
C ASP A 13 -1.55 3.40 3.92
N ALA A 14 -2.74 3.86 4.26
CA ALA A 14 -3.42 3.46 5.48
C ALA A 14 -3.74 1.96 5.48
N ILE A 15 -4.26 1.42 4.36
CA ILE A 15 -4.53 -0.01 4.19
C ILE A 15 -3.25 -0.83 4.35
N VAL A 16 -2.15 -0.45 3.68
CA VAL A 16 -0.86 -1.13 3.79
C VAL A 16 -0.37 -1.13 5.24
N SER A 17 -0.45 0.01 5.93
CA SER A 17 -0.04 0.14 7.33
C SER A 17 -0.85 -0.76 8.28
N VAL A 18 -2.14 -0.94 8.00
CA VAL A 18 -3.02 -1.85 8.74
C VAL A 18 -2.66 -3.31 8.45
N LEU A 19 -2.49 -3.69 7.18
CA LEU A 19 -2.20 -5.07 6.77
C LEU A 19 -0.81 -5.53 7.21
N MET A 20 0.18 -4.63 7.27
CA MET A 20 1.52 -4.94 7.78
C MET A 20 1.50 -5.33 9.26
N ARG A 21 0.61 -4.73 10.05
CA ARG A 21 0.41 -5.06 11.47
C ARG A 21 -0.47 -6.30 11.62
N ASN A 22 -1.51 -6.39 10.79
CA ASN A 22 -2.51 -7.45 10.82
C ASN A 22 -2.45 -8.23 9.51
N LYS A 23 -1.63 -9.29 9.48
CA LYS A 23 -1.42 -10.12 8.27
C LYS A 23 -2.72 -10.69 7.72
N THR A 24 -3.69 -10.96 8.60
CA THR A 24 -5.03 -11.45 8.27
C THR A 24 -6.07 -10.64 9.03
N VAL A 25 -7.15 -10.27 8.36
CA VAL A 25 -8.31 -9.57 8.93
C VAL A 25 -9.58 -10.33 8.55
N THR A 26 -10.43 -10.65 9.52
CA THR A 26 -11.47 -11.67 9.35
C THR A 26 -12.82 -11.13 8.87
N SER A 27 -12.97 -9.81 8.81
CA SER A 27 -14.21 -9.19 8.33
C SER A 27 -14.02 -7.84 7.65
N GLN A 28 -15.00 -7.51 6.80
CA GLN A 28 -15.10 -6.21 6.14
C GLN A 28 -15.23 -5.03 7.11
N ARG A 29 -15.93 -5.23 8.23
CA ARG A 29 -16.13 -4.20 9.25
C ARG A 29 -14.84 -3.91 9.99
N GLU A 30 -14.15 -4.97 10.39
CA GLU A 30 -12.87 -4.90 11.09
C GLU A 30 -11.81 -4.17 10.28
N ILE A 31 -11.59 -4.55 9.01
CA ILE A 31 -10.59 -3.85 8.18
C ILE A 31 -10.95 -2.37 7.97
N CYS A 32 -12.25 -2.06 7.80
CA CYS A 32 -12.70 -0.68 7.63
C CYS A 32 -12.46 0.15 8.90
N GLN A 33 -12.73 -0.42 10.07
CA GLN A 33 -12.50 0.24 11.34
C GLN A 33 -11.00 0.51 11.55
N LEU A 34 -10.15 -0.49 11.35
CA LEU A 34 -8.69 -0.34 11.52
C LEU A 34 -8.11 0.70 10.56
N VAL A 35 -8.62 0.77 9.33
CA VAL A 35 -8.21 1.79 8.34
C VAL A 35 -8.67 3.18 8.77
N LEU A 36 -9.90 3.32 9.26
CA LEU A 36 -10.41 4.61 9.77
C LEU A 36 -9.64 5.08 11.01
N GLU A 37 -9.32 4.18 11.94
CA GLU A 37 -8.48 4.47 13.12
C GLU A 37 -7.07 4.93 12.70
N GLN A 38 -6.53 4.34 11.64
CA GLN A 38 -5.23 4.74 11.12
C GLN A 38 -5.27 6.12 10.44
N LEU A 39 -6.30 6.41 9.64
CA LEU A 39 -6.46 7.69 8.95
C LEU A 39 -6.74 8.85 9.91
N ASN A 40 -7.53 8.60 10.94
CA ASN A 40 -7.98 9.64 11.88
C ASN A 40 -7.00 9.89 13.04
N ARG A 41 -5.91 9.13 13.14
CA ARG A 41 -4.96 9.26 14.26
C ARG A 41 -4.37 10.66 14.41
N ASN A 42 -4.09 11.32 13.28
CA ASN A 42 -3.44 12.64 13.22
C ASN A 42 -4.26 13.64 12.38
N ALA A 43 -5.58 13.44 12.24
CA ALA A 43 -6.41 14.25 11.37
C ALA A 43 -7.24 15.26 12.18
N ASP A 44 -7.18 16.54 11.80
CA ASP A 44 -8.00 17.59 12.42
C ASP A 44 -9.50 17.43 12.09
N VAL A 45 -9.80 16.88 10.91
CA VAL A 45 -11.16 16.61 10.44
C VAL A 45 -11.30 15.10 10.20
N PRO A 46 -12.36 14.45 10.72
CA PRO A 46 -12.52 13.01 10.58
C PRO A 46 -12.76 12.61 9.12
N TYR A 47 -12.03 11.58 8.70
CA TYR A 47 -12.22 10.90 7.43
C TYR A 47 -13.38 9.92 7.48
N ARG A 48 -14.08 9.77 6.35
CA ARG A 48 -15.13 8.76 6.14
C ARG A 48 -14.82 7.92 4.91
N VAL A 49 -14.92 6.60 5.06
CA VAL A 49 -14.69 5.62 3.99
C VAL A 49 -15.71 4.49 4.12
N SER A 50 -16.23 3.99 2.99
CA SER A 50 -17.07 2.81 2.97
C SER A 50 -16.22 1.54 2.93
N GLY A 51 -16.67 0.47 3.59
CA GLY A 51 -15.99 -0.83 3.53
C GLY A 51 -15.84 -1.34 2.09
N GLU A 52 -16.84 -1.09 1.24
CA GLU A 52 -16.76 -1.39 -0.18
C GLU A 52 -15.58 -0.70 -0.88
N ARG A 53 -15.35 0.60 -0.63
CA ARG A 53 -14.21 1.32 -1.21
C ARG A 53 -12.89 0.74 -0.72
N VAL A 54 -12.77 0.44 0.57
CA VAL A 54 -11.59 -0.24 1.13
C VAL A 54 -11.35 -1.58 0.42
N ARG A 55 -12.41 -2.40 0.26
CA ARG A 55 -12.31 -3.71 -0.38
C ARG A 55 -11.90 -3.61 -1.86
N ARG A 56 -12.57 -2.76 -2.64
CA ARG A 56 -12.29 -2.60 -4.07
C ARG A 56 -10.86 -2.12 -4.28
N LEU A 57 -10.45 -1.06 -3.59
CA LEU A 57 -9.12 -0.49 -3.72
C LEU A 57 -8.02 -1.48 -3.29
N SER A 58 -8.27 -2.25 -2.20
CA SER A 58 -7.33 -3.29 -1.75
C SER A 58 -7.13 -4.39 -2.80
N LEU A 59 -8.19 -4.79 -3.50
CA LEU A 59 -8.14 -5.79 -4.57
C LEU A 59 -7.52 -5.25 -5.85
N GLU A 60 -7.90 -4.04 -6.27
CA GLU A 60 -7.42 -3.40 -7.49
C GLU A 60 -5.91 -3.16 -7.43
N ARG A 61 -5.41 -2.70 -6.27
CA ARG A 61 -3.98 -2.50 -6.02
C ARG A 61 -3.24 -3.79 -5.66
N GLY A 62 -3.92 -4.94 -5.65
CA GLY A 62 -3.33 -6.25 -5.40
C GLY A 62 -2.75 -6.45 -4.00
N LEU A 63 -3.20 -5.66 -3.02
CA LEU A 63 -2.67 -5.67 -1.65
C LEU A 63 -3.10 -6.90 -0.86
N VAL A 64 -4.23 -7.50 -1.23
CA VAL A 64 -4.87 -8.60 -0.50
C VAL A 64 -5.29 -9.76 -1.42
N SER A 65 -5.30 -10.96 -0.85
CA SER A 65 -6.14 -12.07 -1.31
C SER A 65 -7.38 -12.11 -0.43
N LEU A 66 -8.53 -12.37 -1.07
CA LEU A 66 -9.79 -12.53 -0.38
C LEU A 66 -10.16 -14.00 -0.36
N ASP A 67 -10.42 -14.51 0.84
CA ASP A 67 -11.21 -15.73 1.01
C ASP A 67 -12.66 -15.31 1.22
N ILE A 68 -13.53 -15.86 0.38
CA ILE A 68 -14.95 -15.52 0.35
C ILE A 68 -15.71 -16.73 0.85
N GLU A 69 -16.40 -16.58 1.97
CA GLU A 69 -17.41 -17.54 2.38
C GLU A 69 -18.74 -17.16 1.71
N TYR A 70 -19.44 -18.17 1.21
CA TYR A 70 -20.69 -18.01 0.47
C TYR A 70 -21.86 -18.47 1.32
N ARG A 71 -23.00 -17.82 1.15
CA ARG A 71 -24.29 -18.33 1.64
C ARG A 71 -25.05 -18.96 0.48
N GLU A 72 -25.53 -20.18 0.70
CA GLU A 72 -26.46 -20.82 -0.24
C GLU A 72 -27.77 -20.06 -0.26
N THR A 73 -28.17 -19.66 -1.46
CA THR A 73 -29.45 -19.00 -1.72
C THR A 73 -29.93 -19.47 -3.08
N ALA A 74 -31.23 -19.76 -3.18
CA ALA A 74 -31.85 -19.96 -4.48
C ALA A 74 -31.87 -18.60 -5.18
N SER A 75 -31.04 -18.44 -6.21
CA SER A 75 -31.05 -17.24 -7.06
C SER A 75 -31.52 -17.63 -8.45
N ASP A 76 -32.49 -16.90 -8.99
CA ASP A 76 -33.10 -17.14 -10.31
C ASP A 76 -32.20 -16.72 -11.49
N GLY A 77 -30.89 -16.91 -11.37
CA GLY A 77 -29.94 -16.58 -12.43
C GLY A 77 -28.51 -16.38 -11.94
N LEU A 78 -27.56 -16.46 -12.88
CA LEU A 78 -26.16 -16.14 -12.64
C LEU A 78 -25.95 -14.62 -12.83
N PRO A 79 -25.28 -13.92 -11.90
CA PRO A 79 -25.01 -12.50 -12.05
C PRO A 79 -24.02 -12.23 -13.19
N GLU A 80 -24.20 -11.12 -13.91
CA GLU A 80 -23.24 -10.66 -14.93
C GLU A 80 -22.08 -9.86 -14.32
N THR A 81 -22.34 -9.17 -13.21
CA THR A 81 -21.37 -8.31 -12.52
C THR A 81 -20.98 -8.89 -11.16
N CYS A 82 -19.70 -8.81 -10.83
CA CYS A 82 -19.17 -9.31 -9.57
C CYS A 82 -19.62 -8.44 -8.38
N PRO A 83 -20.31 -8.99 -7.37
CA PRO A 83 -20.75 -8.22 -6.18
C PRO A 83 -19.58 -7.79 -5.28
N VAL A 84 -18.40 -8.41 -5.45
CA VAL A 84 -17.23 -8.15 -4.60
C VAL A 84 -16.42 -6.96 -5.11
N CYS A 85 -16.11 -6.93 -6.41
CA CYS A 85 -15.24 -5.91 -7.02
C CYS A 85 -15.91 -5.08 -8.12
N GLY A 86 -17.14 -5.38 -8.53
CA GLY A 86 -17.87 -4.65 -9.56
C GLY A 86 -17.43 -4.91 -11.00
N LYS A 87 -16.48 -5.83 -11.24
CA LYS A 87 -16.03 -6.20 -12.60
C LYS A 87 -16.94 -7.25 -13.24
N ALA A 88 -16.90 -7.33 -14.57
CA ALA A 88 -17.60 -8.36 -15.33
C ALA A 88 -17.11 -9.77 -14.95
N LEU A 89 -18.05 -10.73 -14.99
CA LEU A 89 -17.78 -12.13 -14.69
C LEU A 89 -17.59 -12.93 -15.98
N ASP A 90 -16.66 -13.89 -15.94
CA ASP A 90 -16.42 -14.81 -17.05
C ASP A 90 -17.32 -16.06 -16.90
N PRO A 91 -18.05 -16.46 -17.96
CA PRO A 91 -18.79 -17.71 -17.96
C PRO A 91 -17.85 -18.91 -18.05
N ILE A 92 -18.11 -19.90 -17.21
CA ILE A 92 -17.51 -21.22 -17.28
C ILE A 92 -18.58 -22.16 -17.83
N THR A 93 -18.33 -22.65 -19.03
CA THR A 93 -19.21 -23.53 -19.76
C THR A 93 -18.78 -24.99 -19.62
N ASN A 94 -19.76 -25.87 -19.68
CA ASN A 94 -19.54 -27.30 -19.83
C ASN A 94 -20.31 -27.80 -21.06
N SER A 95 -19.77 -28.84 -21.70
CA SER A 95 -20.44 -29.51 -22.80
C SER A 95 -21.57 -30.38 -22.24
N THR A 96 -22.76 -30.26 -22.82
CA THR A 96 -23.89 -31.13 -22.49
C THR A 96 -23.76 -32.46 -23.24
N LEU A 97 -24.50 -33.48 -22.78
CA LEU A 97 -24.52 -34.79 -23.42
C LEU A 97 -24.99 -34.73 -24.89
N ASP A 98 -25.80 -33.72 -25.24
CA ASP A 98 -26.32 -33.47 -26.58
C ASP A 98 -25.36 -32.66 -27.48
N GLY A 99 -24.14 -32.37 -27.00
CA GLY A 99 -23.13 -31.59 -27.74
C GLY A 99 -23.30 -30.07 -27.69
N GLY A 100 -24.26 -29.56 -26.91
CA GLY A 100 -24.44 -28.14 -26.64
C GLY A 100 -23.47 -27.62 -25.57
N THR A 101 -23.46 -26.30 -25.34
CA THR A 101 -22.70 -25.67 -24.25
C THR A 101 -23.64 -25.04 -23.24
N ALA A 102 -23.56 -25.45 -21.97
CA ALA A 102 -24.31 -24.85 -20.88
C ALA A 102 -23.37 -24.08 -19.95
N VAL A 103 -23.76 -22.86 -19.54
CA VAL A 103 -23.03 -22.10 -18.52
C VAL A 103 -23.33 -22.72 -17.16
N VAL A 104 -22.31 -23.23 -16.50
CA VAL A 104 -22.44 -23.89 -15.19
C VAL A 104 -22.21 -22.90 -14.06
N MET A 105 -21.26 -21.98 -14.24
CA MET A 105 -20.84 -21.04 -13.20
C MET A 105 -20.23 -19.77 -13.82
N MET A 106 -20.19 -18.70 -13.04
CA MET A 106 -19.56 -17.43 -13.40
C MET A 106 -18.40 -17.17 -12.45
N LYS A 107 -17.22 -16.81 -12.96
CA LYS A 107 -16.02 -16.54 -12.15
C LYS A 107 -15.47 -15.15 -12.40
N CYS A 108 -15.06 -14.48 -11.33
CA CYS A 108 -14.30 -13.23 -11.41
C CYS A 108 -12.81 -13.53 -11.44
N ARG A 109 -12.11 -13.12 -12.50
CA ARG A 109 -10.63 -13.21 -12.57
C ARG A 109 -9.90 -12.30 -11.59
N SER A 110 -10.53 -11.19 -11.18
CA SER A 110 -9.85 -10.18 -10.34
C SER A 110 -9.87 -10.53 -8.85
N CYS A 111 -11.02 -10.91 -8.30
CA CYS A 111 -11.15 -11.20 -6.87
C CYS A 111 -11.40 -12.68 -6.54
N GLY A 112 -11.50 -13.55 -7.55
CA GLY A 112 -11.73 -14.98 -7.34
C GLY A 112 -13.16 -15.36 -6.95
N TYR A 113 -14.09 -14.41 -6.95
CA TYR A 113 -15.51 -14.68 -6.69
C TYR A 113 -16.07 -15.68 -7.69
N VAL A 114 -16.86 -16.63 -7.20
CA VAL A 114 -17.56 -17.62 -8.02
C VAL A 114 -19.04 -17.57 -7.70
N ALA A 115 -19.88 -17.43 -8.74
CA ALA A 115 -21.32 -17.63 -8.64
C ALA A 115 -21.70 -18.94 -9.32
N SER A 116 -22.55 -19.72 -8.66
CA SER A 116 -23.18 -20.92 -9.20
C SER A 116 -24.69 -20.85 -8.98
N ALA A 117 -25.45 -21.74 -9.63
CA ALA A 117 -26.91 -21.80 -9.47
C ALA A 117 -27.39 -21.99 -8.01
N ARG A 118 -26.53 -22.47 -7.11
CA ARG A 118 -26.85 -22.70 -5.69
C ARG A 118 -26.09 -21.78 -4.72
N SER A 119 -25.17 -20.96 -5.21
CA SER A 119 -24.33 -20.10 -4.37
C SER A 119 -23.99 -18.79 -5.07
N SER A 120 -24.55 -17.69 -4.57
CA SER A 120 -24.50 -16.40 -5.27
C SER A 120 -24.25 -15.20 -4.36
N ILE A 121 -24.21 -15.38 -3.03
CA ILE A 121 -24.12 -14.24 -2.11
C ILE A 121 -22.91 -14.41 -1.18
N PRO A 122 -21.91 -13.51 -1.27
CA PRO A 122 -20.83 -13.44 -0.29
C PRO A 122 -21.40 -13.14 1.10
N SER A 123 -21.09 -13.98 2.09
CA SER A 123 -21.51 -13.79 3.47
C SER A 123 -20.42 -13.15 4.31
N LYS A 124 -19.17 -13.59 4.14
CA LYS A 124 -18.02 -13.15 4.91
C LYS A 124 -16.78 -13.04 4.03
N TYR A 125 -15.96 -12.05 4.35
CA TYR A 125 -14.70 -11.77 3.68
C TYR A 125 -13.57 -11.88 4.69
N THR A 126 -12.60 -12.75 4.40
CA THR A 126 -11.33 -12.80 5.10
C THR A 126 -10.27 -12.21 4.19
N PHE A 127 -9.62 -11.14 4.66
CA PHE A 127 -8.57 -10.43 3.96
C PHE A 127 -7.23 -10.98 4.43
N ASN A 128 -6.48 -11.56 3.51
CA ASN A 128 -5.10 -11.95 3.76
C ASN A 128 -4.18 -11.01 3.01
N MET A 129 -3.15 -10.50 3.69
CA MET A 129 -2.14 -9.69 3.04
C MET A 129 -1.44 -10.53 1.97
N LYS A 130 -1.48 -10.06 0.71
CA LYS A 130 -0.63 -10.66 -0.32
C LYS A 130 0.80 -10.21 -0.06
N ALA A 131 1.72 -11.16 0.05
CA ALA A 131 3.13 -10.86 -0.04
C ALA A 131 3.37 -10.23 -1.42
N ARG A 132 3.61 -8.92 -1.45
CA ARG A 132 4.01 -8.21 -2.66
C ARG A 132 5.23 -8.93 -3.25
N LYS A 133 5.30 -9.08 -4.57
CA LYS A 133 6.52 -9.57 -5.24
C LYS A 133 7.68 -8.68 -4.78
N VAL A 134 8.88 -9.25 -4.63
CA VAL A 134 10.06 -8.57 -4.06
C VAL A 134 10.35 -7.20 -4.70
N GLY A 135 10.11 -7.04 -6.01
CA GLY A 135 10.24 -5.74 -6.70
C GLY A 135 9.26 -4.64 -6.24
N ASP A 136 8.14 -5.02 -5.62
CA ASP A 136 7.10 -4.11 -5.14
C ASP A 136 7.28 -3.75 -3.64
N ILE A 137 8.19 -4.44 -2.95
CA ILE A 137 8.70 -4.06 -1.62
C ILE A 137 9.86 -3.06 -1.77
N HIS A 138 10.72 -3.26 -2.77
CA HIS A 138 11.79 -2.33 -3.11
C HIS A 138 11.22 -0.95 -3.44
N SER A 139 10.23 -0.89 -4.34
CA SER A 139 9.50 0.35 -4.68
C SER A 139 8.85 1.02 -3.47
N LEU A 140 8.30 0.24 -2.54
CA LEU A 140 7.61 0.77 -1.35
C LEU A 140 8.58 1.23 -0.25
N ARG A 141 9.73 0.58 -0.11
CA ARG A 141 10.83 1.06 0.73
C ARG A 141 11.43 2.34 0.16
N MET A 142 11.56 2.42 -1.16
CA MET A 142 11.98 3.64 -1.85
C MET A 142 10.98 4.77 -1.65
N ASP A 143 9.69 4.54 -1.89
CA ASP A 143 8.65 5.53 -1.65
C ASP A 143 8.68 6.07 -0.20
N ARG A 144 8.83 5.18 0.80
CA ARG A 144 8.96 5.58 2.20
C ARG A 144 10.20 6.42 2.48
N LEU A 145 11.34 6.09 1.88
CA LEU A 145 12.57 6.87 2.04
C LEU A 145 12.46 8.24 1.36
N TYR A 146 11.86 8.31 0.18
CA TYR A 146 11.58 9.57 -0.51
C TYR A 146 10.62 10.46 0.31
N ARG A 147 9.56 9.90 0.90
CA ARG A 147 8.67 10.64 1.81
C ARG A 147 9.35 11.08 3.10
N ALA A 148 10.19 10.22 3.68
CA ALA A 148 10.97 10.61 4.87
C ALA A 148 11.88 11.79 4.56
N LYS A 149 12.55 11.78 3.40
CA LYS A 149 13.36 12.89 2.89
C LYS A 149 12.54 14.17 2.76
N GLU A 150 11.36 14.07 2.13
CA GLU A 150 10.45 15.20 1.95
C GLU A 150 9.99 15.79 3.29
N HIS A 151 9.57 14.95 4.24
CA HIS A 151 9.14 15.41 5.57
C HIS A 151 10.27 16.11 6.33
N VAL A 152 11.50 15.62 6.25
CA VAL A 152 12.66 16.27 6.88
C VAL A 152 12.95 17.62 6.21
N SER A 153 12.84 17.72 4.89
CA SER A 153 12.98 19.00 4.17
C SER A 153 11.94 20.02 4.62
N ILE A 154 10.66 19.62 4.65
CA ILE A 154 9.57 20.47 5.12
C ILE A 154 9.81 20.92 6.57
N ALA A 155 10.28 20.01 7.44
CA ALA A 155 10.59 20.35 8.82
C ALA A 155 11.71 21.40 8.92
N CYS A 156 12.76 21.30 8.09
CA CYS A 156 13.83 22.30 8.03
C CYS A 156 13.28 23.67 7.63
N ASP A 157 12.47 23.72 6.58
CA ASP A 157 11.88 24.98 6.07
C ASP A 157 10.96 25.64 7.11
N ILE A 158 10.18 24.84 7.84
CA ILE A 158 9.33 25.32 8.95
C ILE A 158 10.18 25.87 10.09
N ILE A 159 11.24 25.17 10.51
CA ILE A 159 12.11 25.60 11.60
C ILE A 159 12.79 26.93 11.27
N GLU A 160 13.26 27.09 10.03
CA GLU A 160 13.91 28.32 9.58
C GLU A 160 12.92 29.48 9.43
N SER A 161 11.74 29.23 8.86
CA SER A 161 10.73 30.28 8.65
C SER A 161 10.08 30.78 9.94
N LEU A 162 9.89 29.91 10.95
CA LEU A 162 9.25 30.31 12.22
C LEU A 162 10.18 31.09 13.15
N ILE A 163 11.49 30.91 13.00
CA ILE A 163 12.49 31.45 13.93
C ILE A 163 13.29 32.60 13.26
N ASP A 164 12.90 32.99 12.04
CA ASP A 164 13.48 34.15 11.38
C ASP A 164 13.24 35.44 12.19
N GLY A 165 14.31 36.18 12.46
CA GLY A 165 14.29 37.36 13.34
C GLY A 165 14.19 37.10 14.85
N HIS A 166 14.19 35.85 15.32
CA HIS A 166 14.15 35.51 16.75
C HIS A 166 15.56 35.30 17.34
N VAL A 167 15.72 35.45 18.67
CA VAL A 167 17.01 35.27 19.37
C VAL A 167 17.58 33.85 19.17
N LEU A 168 16.71 32.87 18.96
CA LEU A 168 17.07 31.47 18.71
C LEU A 168 17.37 31.15 17.23
N ALA A 169 17.42 32.15 16.33
CA ALA A 169 17.64 31.93 14.91
C ALA A 169 18.95 31.16 14.63
N HIS A 170 20.00 31.45 15.41
CA HIS A 170 21.26 30.73 15.30
C HIS A 170 21.13 29.23 15.65
N ASP A 171 20.42 28.91 16.72
CA ASP A 171 20.22 27.52 17.17
C ASP A 171 19.25 26.75 16.27
N ALA A 172 18.23 27.45 15.75
CA ALA A 172 17.30 26.92 14.76
C ALA A 172 18.02 26.55 13.46
N LYS A 173 18.89 27.45 12.97
CA LYS A 173 19.73 27.21 11.80
C LYS A 173 20.68 26.03 12.03
N ALA A 174 21.36 25.97 13.17
CA ALA A 174 22.21 24.85 13.52
C ALA A 174 21.43 23.51 13.59
N THR A 175 20.17 23.54 14.02
CA THR A 175 19.29 22.36 14.05
C THR A 175 18.86 21.94 12.64
N ALA A 176 18.47 22.91 11.80
CA ALA A 176 18.11 22.66 10.40
C ALA A 176 19.29 22.09 9.60
N ASP A 177 20.50 22.61 9.82
CA ASP A 177 21.72 22.11 9.18
C ASP A 177 22.02 20.65 9.56
N ARG A 178 21.83 20.26 10.84
CA ARG A 178 21.95 18.85 11.26
C ARG A 178 20.91 17.95 10.61
N LEU A 179 19.67 18.41 10.50
CA LEU A 179 18.60 17.65 9.84
C LEU A 179 18.89 17.47 8.35
N ARG A 180 19.42 18.51 7.68
CA ARG A 180 19.89 18.42 6.29
C ARG A 180 21.05 17.44 6.12
N GLU A 181 21.96 17.39 7.08
CA GLU A 181 23.07 16.44 7.08
C GLU A 181 22.56 14.99 7.18
N ILE A 182 21.57 14.72 8.04
CA ILE A 182 20.89 13.41 8.11
C ILE A 182 20.13 13.11 6.79
N CYS A 183 19.63 14.14 6.12
CA CYS A 183 18.82 13.98 4.91
C CYS A 183 19.69 13.69 3.66
N ASP A 184 20.73 14.50 3.43
CA ASP A 184 21.52 14.53 2.19
C ASP A 184 23.04 14.52 2.44
N GLY A 185 23.48 14.20 3.65
CA GLY A 185 24.88 14.04 4.01
C GLY A 185 25.58 13.07 3.07
N LYS A 186 26.53 13.59 2.29
CA LYS A 186 27.28 12.78 1.32
C LYS A 186 28.25 11.82 2.00
N GLU A 187 28.75 12.21 3.16
CA GLU A 187 29.76 11.46 3.93
C GLU A 187 29.15 10.51 4.97
N ASP A 188 27.90 10.76 5.39
CA ASP A 188 27.20 9.90 6.34
C ASP A 188 26.52 8.72 5.61
N PRO A 189 26.97 7.47 5.82
CA PRO A 189 26.33 6.30 5.23
C PRO A 189 24.90 6.05 5.76
N GLY A 190 24.56 6.60 6.93
CA GLY A 190 23.23 6.56 7.52
C GLY A 190 22.27 7.62 6.96
N SER A 191 22.72 8.51 6.07
CA SER A 191 21.85 9.55 5.52
C SER A 191 20.76 8.98 4.63
N ILE A 192 19.59 9.62 4.63
CA ILE A 192 18.43 9.16 3.84
C ILE A 192 18.78 9.12 2.35
N GLY A 193 19.48 10.13 1.85
CA GLY A 193 19.94 10.19 0.46
C GLY A 193 20.90 9.06 0.09
N ASN A 194 21.80 8.65 1.00
CA ASN A 194 22.68 7.51 0.74
C ASN A 194 21.95 6.17 0.83
N MET A 195 20.96 6.03 1.72
CA MET A 195 20.08 4.85 1.76
C MET A 195 19.28 4.70 0.47
N ILE A 196 18.76 5.81 -0.10
CA ILE A 196 18.06 5.81 -1.38
C ILE A 196 18.98 5.31 -2.50
N ARG A 197 20.16 5.93 -2.66
CA ARG A 197 21.15 5.53 -3.67
C ARG A 197 21.58 4.07 -3.52
N ALA A 198 21.77 3.61 -2.29
CA ALA A 198 22.17 2.23 -2.03
C ALA A 198 21.12 1.21 -2.48
N MET A 199 19.84 1.54 -2.33
CA MET A 199 18.76 0.69 -2.80
C MET A 199 18.59 0.77 -4.32
N GLU A 200 18.80 1.91 -4.96
CA GLU A 200 18.70 2.06 -6.43
C GLU A 200 19.68 1.18 -7.22
N VAL A 201 20.81 0.81 -6.63
CA VAL A 201 21.88 0.10 -7.34
C VAL A 201 21.63 -1.41 -7.50
N ASP A 202 20.64 -2.01 -6.80
CA ASP A 202 20.15 -3.41 -6.87
C ASP A 202 21.18 -4.58 -6.94
N GLU A 203 22.49 -4.31 -6.94
CA GLU A 203 23.58 -5.29 -7.07
C GLU A 203 24.57 -5.24 -5.89
N GLY A 204 24.25 -6.04 -4.87
CA GLY A 204 25.17 -6.45 -3.80
C GLY A 204 25.21 -5.55 -2.55
N GLU A 205 26.18 -5.82 -1.68
CA GLU A 205 26.34 -5.09 -0.40
C GLU A 205 26.42 -3.58 -0.62
N PRO A 206 25.73 -2.78 0.22
CA PRO A 206 25.73 -1.33 0.08
C PRO A 206 27.16 -0.76 0.18
N VAL A 207 27.42 0.36 -0.50
CA VAL A 207 28.77 0.95 -0.66
C VAL A 207 29.49 1.15 0.69
N TRP A 208 28.74 1.49 1.75
CA TRP A 208 29.28 1.65 3.10
C TRP A 208 29.62 0.35 3.84
N ALA A 209 29.10 -0.80 3.39
CA ALA A 209 29.54 -2.12 3.83
C ALA A 209 30.80 -2.61 3.08
N ARG A 210 31.22 -1.88 2.04
CA ARG A 210 32.45 -2.12 1.29
C ARG A 210 33.48 -1.05 1.65
N PRO A 211 34.32 -1.23 2.69
CA PRO A 211 35.24 -0.20 3.18
C PRO A 211 36.25 0.32 2.13
N LEU A 212 36.42 -0.40 1.00
CA LEU A 212 37.28 -0.01 -0.11
C LEU A 212 36.53 0.63 -1.30
N ALA A 213 35.20 0.68 -1.27
CA ALA A 213 34.40 1.28 -2.34
C ALA A 213 34.10 2.75 -2.03
N SER A 214 34.60 3.64 -2.88
CA SER A 214 34.18 5.05 -2.86
C SER A 214 32.86 5.20 -3.62
N VAL A 215 31.95 6.06 -3.13
CA VAL A 215 30.69 6.45 -3.81
C VAL A 215 30.93 6.92 -5.25
N LYS A 216 32.14 7.45 -5.56
CA LYS A 216 32.52 7.87 -6.92
C LYS A 216 33.07 6.75 -7.82
N ASN A 217 33.48 5.62 -7.25
CA ASN A 217 34.20 4.53 -7.94
C ASN A 217 33.62 3.16 -7.57
N VAL A 218 32.31 2.99 -7.80
CA VAL A 218 31.57 1.75 -7.45
C VAL A 218 32.11 0.50 -8.16
N HIS A 219 32.80 0.66 -9.30
CA HIS A 219 33.30 -0.44 -10.14
C HIS A 219 34.84 -0.60 -10.18
N ARG A 220 35.60 0.06 -9.31
CA ARG A 220 37.06 -0.07 -9.33
C ARG A 220 37.50 -1.45 -8.82
N LYS A 221 37.81 -2.36 -9.75
CA LYS A 221 38.38 -3.70 -9.50
C LYS A 221 39.91 -3.62 -9.39
N ASP A 222 40.43 -2.80 -8.47
CA ASP A 222 41.87 -2.81 -8.22
C ASP A 222 42.14 -3.44 -6.84
N ILE A 223 42.88 -4.55 -6.92
CA ILE A 223 43.41 -5.49 -5.90
C ILE A 223 42.52 -6.71 -5.63
#